data_AF-A0A0F3IIK3-F1
#
_entry.id   AF-A0A0F3IIK3-F1
#
_cell.length_a   1.000
_cell.length_b   1.000
_cell.length_c   1.000
_cell.angle_alpha   90.00
_cell.angle_beta   90.00
_cell.angle_gamma   90.00
#
_symmetry.space_group_name_H-M   'P 1'
#
loop_
_entity.id
_entity.type
_entity.pdbx_description
1 polymer ?
#
loop_
_entity_poly.entity_id
_entity_poly.type
_entity_poly.pdbx_seq_one_letter_code
_entity_poly.pdbx_strand_id
1 'polypeptide(L)'
;LWGIYDALSRVFSPYELNPKNMNPLQDLIADVVDFDAVRGGADVCKLFIAATNVLNGRLRIFDQQELTPKSIMASACLPFLFQAVEIDHEYFWDGGYSGNPPIYPLIYAGGSNDILIVQINPINIPDVPRTARGILDRINTLSFNSSLMREMRAIQFVSDLLDSGELDAQKYSRINIHTIDAESELAQFSVSSKLNPDWEFLTYLHDIGRRKAKQFLALHFDKIGTESSTNIREKFL
;
A
#
# COMPACT_ATOMS: atom_id res chain seq x y z
N LEU A 1 20.71 21.23 -5.02
CA LEU A 1 20.93 20.14 -4.04
C LEU A 1 20.12 18.89 -4.38
N TRP A 2 18.80 18.98 -4.61
CA TRP A 2 17.94 17.82 -4.90
C TRP A 2 18.30 17.02 -6.18
N GLY A 3 18.53 17.70 -7.32
CA GLY A 3 18.94 17.02 -8.55
C GLY A 3 20.29 16.29 -8.44
N ILE A 4 21.12 16.70 -7.48
CA ILE A 4 22.39 16.03 -7.15
C ILE A 4 22.11 14.79 -6.30
N TYR A 5 21.18 14.85 -5.33
CA TYR A 5 20.78 13.69 -4.52
C TYR A 5 20.12 12.58 -5.35
N ASP A 6 19.17 12.91 -6.25
CA ASP A 6 18.53 11.92 -7.17
C ASP A 6 19.55 11.33 -8.16
N ALA A 7 20.56 12.10 -8.58
CA ALA A 7 21.64 11.58 -9.41
C ALA A 7 22.58 10.68 -8.60
N LEU A 8 22.93 11.07 -7.38
CA LEU A 8 23.81 10.30 -6.49
C LEU A 8 23.13 9.02 -6.00
N SER A 9 21.84 8.99 -5.67
CA SER A 9 21.13 7.77 -5.23
C SER A 9 20.96 6.72 -6.34
N ARG A 10 21.25 7.09 -7.59
CA ARG A 10 21.31 6.17 -8.75
C ARG A 10 22.71 5.63 -9.00
N VAL A 11 23.73 6.24 -8.39
CA VAL A 11 25.15 5.90 -8.56
C VAL A 11 25.74 5.29 -7.29
N PHE A 12 25.25 5.71 -6.13
CA PHE A 12 25.66 5.29 -4.80
C PHE A 12 24.46 4.73 -4.04
N SER A 13 24.69 3.61 -3.36
CA SER A 13 23.72 2.93 -2.53
C SER A 13 23.54 3.62 -1.16
N PRO A 14 22.43 3.38 -0.45
CA PRO A 14 22.26 3.85 0.93
C PRO A 14 23.34 3.35 1.90
N TYR A 15 24.02 2.24 1.57
CA TYR A 15 25.13 1.71 2.34
C TYR A 15 26.39 2.57 2.22
N GLU A 16 26.60 3.19 1.06
CA GLU A 16 27.73 4.09 0.82
C GLU A 16 27.44 5.50 1.34
N LEU A 17 26.19 5.97 1.21
CA LEU A 17 25.78 7.32 1.61
C LEU A 17 25.52 7.45 3.12
N ASN A 18 25.08 6.38 3.78
CA ASN A 18 24.78 6.36 5.22
C ASN A 18 25.39 5.12 5.91
N PRO A 19 26.73 5.00 5.98
CA PRO A 19 27.38 3.79 6.51
C PRO A 19 27.08 3.51 8.00
N LYS A 20 26.64 4.53 8.76
CA LYS A 20 26.23 4.39 10.16
C LYS A 20 24.77 3.97 10.33
N ASN A 21 24.02 3.84 9.23
CA ASN A 21 22.58 3.53 9.20
C ASN A 21 21.75 4.35 10.19
N MET A 22 22.06 5.65 10.33
CA MET A 22 21.27 6.53 11.20
C MET A 22 19.89 6.75 10.57
N ASN A 23 18.82 6.50 11.33
CA ASN A 23 17.46 6.61 10.84
C ASN A 23 16.54 7.33 11.85
N PRO A 24 16.49 8.67 11.82
CA PRO A 24 15.66 9.47 12.73
C PRO A 24 14.17 9.15 12.63
N LEU A 25 13.70 8.62 11.51
CA LEU A 25 12.30 8.24 11.34
C LEU A 25 11.91 7.07 12.25
N GLN A 26 12.83 6.12 12.47
CA GLN A 26 12.57 5.00 13.37
C GLN A 26 12.36 5.47 14.80
N ASP A 27 13.21 6.38 15.26
CA ASP A 27 13.12 6.95 16.62
C ASP A 27 11.81 7.75 16.78
N LEU A 28 11.48 8.58 15.78
CA LEU A 28 10.22 9.31 15.76
C LEU A 28 9.00 8.38 15.81
N ILE A 29 9.00 7.29 15.04
CA ILE A 29 7.90 6.30 15.05
C ILE A 29 7.79 5.65 16.43
N ALA A 30 8.91 5.31 17.06
CA ALA A 30 8.93 4.75 18.42
C ALA A 30 8.38 5.75 19.46
N ASP A 31 8.62 7.05 19.28
CA ASP A 31 8.17 8.10 20.19
C ASP A 31 6.67 8.44 20.04
N VAL A 32 6.12 8.37 18.82
CA VAL A 32 4.73 8.80 18.54
C VAL A 32 3.71 7.65 18.58
N VAL A 33 4.15 6.40 18.46
CA VAL A 33 3.26 5.23 18.44
C VAL A 33 3.43 4.40 19.71
N ASP A 34 2.34 4.24 20.46
CA ASP A 34 2.27 3.29 21.56
C ASP A 34 2.06 1.85 21.01
N PHE A 35 3.17 1.17 20.75
CA PHE A 35 3.14 -0.19 20.21
C PHE A 35 2.61 -1.23 21.22
N ASP A 36 2.71 -0.98 22.53
CA ASP A 36 2.12 -1.86 23.54
C ASP A 36 0.59 -1.79 23.47
N ALA A 37 0.03 -0.58 23.33
CA ALA A 37 -1.40 -0.39 23.12
C ALA A 37 -1.87 -1.04 21.79
N VAL A 38 -1.10 -0.88 20.71
CA VAL A 38 -1.42 -1.53 19.42
C VAL A 38 -1.41 -3.06 19.55
N ARG A 39 -0.53 -3.64 20.36
CA ARG A 39 -0.49 -5.08 20.66
C ARG A 39 -1.52 -5.56 21.68
N GLY A 40 -2.22 -4.63 22.34
CA GLY A 40 -2.97 -4.82 23.59
C GLY A 40 -4.17 -5.79 23.61
N GLY A 41 -4.46 -6.51 22.52
CA GLY A 41 -5.38 -7.65 22.53
C GLY A 41 -6.53 -7.58 21.51
N ALA A 42 -7.53 -8.46 21.69
CA ALA A 42 -8.59 -8.75 20.72
C ALA A 42 -9.57 -7.59 20.44
N ASP A 43 -9.66 -6.61 21.34
CA ASP A 43 -10.54 -5.44 21.20
C ASP A 43 -9.93 -4.32 20.33
N VAL A 44 -8.67 -4.49 19.89
CA VAL A 44 -7.96 -3.56 19.01
C VAL A 44 -8.14 -3.99 17.55
N CYS A 45 -8.24 -3.01 16.65
CA CYS A 45 -8.29 -3.27 15.22
C CYS A 45 -7.07 -4.08 14.78
N LYS A 46 -7.30 -5.27 14.22
CA LYS A 46 -6.23 -6.12 13.67
C LYS A 46 -5.47 -5.35 12.60
N LEU A 47 -4.16 -5.32 12.70
CA LEU A 47 -3.28 -4.62 11.79
C LEU A 47 -2.30 -5.61 11.15
N PHE A 48 -2.14 -5.48 9.84
CA PHE A 48 -1.24 -6.29 9.03
C PHE A 48 -0.32 -5.36 8.26
N ILE A 49 1.00 -5.58 8.38
CA ILE A 49 2.02 -4.76 7.73
C ILE A 49 2.83 -5.64 6.78
N ALA A 50 2.90 -5.25 5.53
CA ALA A 50 3.55 -6.01 4.47
C ALA A 50 5.00 -5.57 4.27
N ALA A 51 5.91 -6.52 4.13
CA ALA A 51 7.27 -6.26 3.70
C ALA A 51 7.75 -7.33 2.71
N THR A 52 8.72 -6.98 1.88
CA THR A 52 9.35 -7.88 0.91
C THR A 52 10.70 -8.34 1.45
N ASN A 53 10.88 -9.64 1.61
CA ASN A 53 12.19 -10.21 1.91
C ASN A 53 13.11 -10.04 0.70
N VAL A 54 14.24 -9.36 0.89
CA VAL A 54 15.16 -8.95 -0.19
C VAL A 54 15.86 -10.15 -0.83
N LEU A 55 16.14 -11.20 -0.06
CA LEU A 55 16.96 -12.32 -0.53
C LEU A 55 16.16 -13.32 -1.37
N ASN A 56 14.87 -13.46 -1.10
CA ASN A 56 14.02 -14.47 -1.74
C ASN A 56 12.75 -13.92 -2.40
N GLY A 57 12.48 -12.62 -2.28
CA GLY A 57 11.33 -11.92 -2.88
C GLY A 57 9.98 -12.27 -2.25
N ARG A 58 9.94 -13.05 -1.17
CA ARG A 58 8.70 -13.48 -0.53
C ARG A 58 8.07 -12.33 0.25
N LEU A 59 6.75 -12.31 0.23
CA LEU A 59 5.93 -11.43 1.07
C LEU A 59 5.99 -11.93 2.52
N ARG A 60 6.33 -11.04 3.44
CA ARG A 60 6.19 -11.22 4.88
C ARG A 60 5.08 -10.29 5.37
N ILE A 61 4.11 -10.86 6.07
CA ILE A 61 3.09 -10.09 6.78
C ILE A 61 3.47 -10.12 8.25
N PHE A 62 3.72 -8.94 8.84
CA PHE A 62 3.78 -8.78 10.28
C PHE A 62 2.36 -8.61 10.79
N ASP A 63 1.92 -9.53 11.64
CA ASP A 63 0.63 -9.39 12.32
C ASP A 63 0.74 -8.43 13.51
N GLN A 64 -0.40 -8.16 14.14
CA GLN A 64 -0.53 -7.21 15.24
C GLN A 64 0.50 -7.44 16.36
N GLN A 65 0.81 -8.68 16.72
CA GLN A 65 1.71 -9.00 17.83
C GLN A 65 3.19 -8.77 17.47
N GLU A 66 3.51 -8.81 16.18
CA GLU A 66 4.85 -8.61 15.63
C GLU A 66 5.18 -7.14 15.36
N LEU A 67 4.22 -6.23 15.59
CA LEU A 67 4.39 -4.82 15.27
C LEU A 67 5.41 -4.16 16.20
N THR A 68 6.43 -3.57 15.57
CA THR A 68 7.52 -2.85 16.20
C THR A 68 7.90 -1.65 15.32
N PRO A 69 8.66 -0.67 15.81
CA PRO A 69 9.20 0.39 14.94
C PRO A 69 9.93 -0.18 13.72
N LYS A 70 10.67 -1.29 13.88
CA LYS A 70 11.38 -1.95 12.79
C LYS A 70 10.45 -2.54 11.73
N SER A 71 9.32 -3.16 12.12
CA SER A 71 8.38 -3.71 11.13
C SER A 71 7.74 -2.62 10.28
N ILE A 72 7.48 -1.44 10.86
CA ILE A 72 7.03 -0.25 10.11
C ILE A 72 8.13 0.24 9.17
N MET A 73 9.37 0.34 9.65
CA MET A 73 10.51 0.72 8.81
C MET A 73 10.71 -0.24 7.65
N ALA A 74 10.58 -1.55 7.87
CA ALA A 74 10.68 -2.56 6.82
C ALA A 74 9.64 -2.32 5.72
N SER A 75 8.38 -2.09 6.10
CA SER A 75 7.28 -1.84 5.15
C SER A 75 7.41 -0.51 4.40
N ALA A 76 8.15 0.47 4.91
CA ALA A 76 8.37 1.77 4.28
C ALA A 76 9.79 1.90 3.67
N CYS A 77 10.55 0.80 3.60
CA CYS A 77 11.95 0.82 3.19
C CYS A 77 12.09 0.85 1.67
N LEU A 78 12.18 2.06 1.10
CA LEU A 78 12.52 2.26 -0.30
C LEU A 78 14.02 2.05 -0.55
N PRO A 79 14.42 1.14 -1.47
CA PRO A 79 15.80 0.65 -1.61
C PRO A 79 16.84 1.71 -2.03
N PHE A 80 16.40 2.83 -2.61
CA PHE A 80 17.28 3.94 -3.00
C PHE A 80 17.42 5.01 -1.91
N LEU A 81 16.65 4.91 -0.82
CA LEU A 81 16.65 5.89 0.27
C LEU A 81 17.11 5.30 1.59
N PHE A 82 16.78 4.03 1.86
CA PHE A 82 17.08 3.36 3.11
C PHE A 82 17.84 2.05 2.87
N GLN A 83 18.71 1.70 3.81
CA GLN A 83 19.28 0.35 3.86
C GLN A 83 18.19 -0.66 4.19
N ALA A 84 18.33 -1.90 3.70
CA ALA A 84 17.40 -2.96 4.05
C ALA A 84 17.32 -3.14 5.57
N VAL A 85 16.09 -3.27 6.08
CA VAL A 85 15.85 -3.40 7.52
C VAL A 85 16.06 -4.86 7.94
N GLU A 86 16.94 -5.07 8.93
CA GLU A 86 17.20 -6.40 9.49
C GLU A 86 16.27 -6.69 10.68
N ILE A 87 15.50 -7.79 10.56
CA ILE A 87 14.65 -8.34 11.61
C ILE A 87 14.89 -9.86 11.61
N ASP A 88 15.26 -10.43 12.76
CA ASP A 88 15.50 -11.87 12.94
C ASP A 88 16.42 -12.50 11.87
N HIS A 89 17.52 -11.80 11.52
CA HIS A 89 18.50 -12.17 10.50
C HIS A 89 17.98 -12.23 9.06
N GLU A 90 16.77 -11.73 8.81
CA GLU A 90 16.21 -11.51 7.49
C GLU A 90 16.24 -10.01 7.13
N TYR A 91 16.31 -9.72 5.83
CA TYR A 91 16.43 -8.36 5.32
C TYR A 91 15.19 -7.98 4.52
N PHE A 92 14.63 -6.81 4.80
CA PHE A 92 13.34 -6.39 4.25
C PHE A 92 13.39 -5.04 3.55
N TRP A 93 12.60 -4.95 2.47
CA TRP A 93 12.21 -3.74 1.76
C TRP A 93 10.68 -3.56 1.83
N ASP A 94 10.23 -2.42 1.31
CA ASP A 94 8.82 -2.05 1.20
C ASP A 94 7.94 -3.20 0.66
N GLY A 95 6.77 -3.41 1.28
CA GLY A 95 5.83 -4.47 0.90
C GLY A 95 5.28 -4.34 -0.52
N GLY A 96 5.34 -3.14 -1.10
CA GLY A 96 5.02 -2.81 -2.49
C GLY A 96 5.60 -3.77 -3.53
N TYR A 97 6.77 -4.36 -3.27
CA TYR A 97 7.41 -5.26 -4.22
C TYR A 97 6.82 -6.67 -4.26
N SER A 98 6.12 -7.11 -3.19
CA SER A 98 5.53 -8.47 -3.12
C SER A 98 4.03 -8.49 -2.79
N GLY A 99 3.45 -7.41 -2.26
CA GLY A 99 2.03 -7.28 -1.92
C GLY A 99 1.66 -5.91 -1.35
N ASN A 100 0.87 -5.12 -2.08
CA ASN A 100 0.44 -3.79 -1.62
C ASN A 100 -0.94 -3.33 -2.16
N PRO A 101 -1.96 -3.23 -1.28
CA PRO A 101 -2.05 -3.96 -0.02
C PRO A 101 -2.30 -5.45 -0.30
N PRO A 102 -1.76 -6.37 0.52
CA PRO A 102 -2.19 -7.76 0.48
C PRO A 102 -3.59 -7.85 1.10
N ILE A 103 -4.57 -8.36 0.34
CA ILE A 103 -5.98 -8.38 0.76
C ILE A 103 -6.31 -9.70 1.47
N TYR A 104 -5.68 -10.79 1.04
CA TYR A 104 -5.91 -12.11 1.65
C TYR A 104 -5.82 -12.13 3.19
N PRO A 105 -4.91 -11.42 3.90
CA PRO A 105 -4.88 -11.45 5.36
C PRO A 105 -6.18 -10.92 5.97
N LEU A 106 -6.80 -9.92 5.34
CA LEU A 106 -8.08 -9.35 5.79
C LEU A 106 -9.23 -10.34 5.63
N ILE A 107 -9.23 -11.10 4.53
CA ILE A 107 -10.24 -12.13 4.26
C ILE A 107 -10.15 -13.24 5.31
N TYR A 108 -8.94 -13.73 5.61
CA TYR A 108 -8.75 -14.82 6.57
C TYR A 108 -8.79 -14.37 8.04
N ALA A 109 -8.72 -13.07 8.32
CA ALA A 109 -8.80 -12.54 9.68
C ALA A 109 -10.18 -12.68 10.34
N GLY A 110 -11.21 -13.10 9.57
CA GLY A 110 -12.58 -13.29 10.05
C GLY A 110 -13.33 -11.98 10.29
N GLY A 111 -12.98 -10.92 9.55
CA GLY A 111 -13.62 -9.60 9.61
C GLY A 111 -14.86 -9.50 8.71
N SER A 112 -15.20 -8.26 8.32
CA SER A 112 -16.26 -8.03 7.33
C SER A 112 -15.89 -8.64 5.97
N ASN A 113 -16.91 -8.97 5.20
CA ASN A 113 -16.78 -9.28 3.78
C ASN A 113 -16.51 -8.02 2.93
N ASP A 114 -16.60 -6.82 3.51
CA ASP A 114 -16.29 -5.56 2.84
C ASP A 114 -14.81 -5.19 3.02
N ILE A 115 -14.18 -4.83 1.89
CA ILE A 115 -12.79 -4.40 1.84
C ILE A 115 -12.74 -3.03 1.20
N LEU A 116 -12.34 -2.04 2.00
CA LEU A 116 -12.12 -0.68 1.54
C LEU A 116 -10.64 -0.48 1.18
N ILE A 117 -10.39 -0.23 -0.10
CA ILE A 117 -9.07 0.07 -0.65
C ILE A 117 -8.93 1.60 -0.72
N VAL A 118 -7.92 2.15 -0.04
CA VAL A 118 -7.51 3.54 -0.22
C VAL A 118 -6.32 3.55 -1.17
N GLN A 119 -6.55 3.97 -2.41
CA GLN A 119 -5.56 3.88 -3.47
C GLN A 119 -4.94 5.24 -3.76
N ILE A 120 -3.61 5.30 -3.63
CA ILE A 120 -2.81 6.50 -3.92
C ILE A 120 -2.17 6.39 -5.30
N ASN A 121 -1.55 5.24 -5.62
CA ASN A 121 -0.89 5.05 -6.90
C ASN A 121 -1.93 4.79 -8.00
N PRO A 122 -1.89 5.54 -9.10
CA PRO A 122 -2.85 5.39 -10.17
C PRO A 122 -2.63 4.06 -10.90
N ILE A 123 -3.71 3.43 -11.33
CA ILE A 123 -3.64 2.22 -12.17
C ILE A 123 -3.30 2.64 -13.60
N ASN A 124 -4.03 3.64 -14.08
CA ASN A 124 -3.93 4.15 -15.43
C ASN A 124 -3.11 5.44 -15.42
N ILE A 125 -2.40 5.68 -16.53
CA ILE A 125 -1.71 6.95 -16.76
C ILE A 125 -2.20 7.50 -18.09
N PRO A 126 -2.34 8.84 -18.21
CA PRO A 126 -2.90 9.45 -19.41
C PRO A 126 -1.98 9.28 -20.63
N ASP A 127 -0.66 9.24 -20.40
CA ASP A 127 0.36 9.26 -21.45
C ASP A 127 1.48 8.24 -21.21
N VAL A 128 2.07 7.74 -22.29
CA VAL A 128 3.24 6.85 -22.23
C VAL A 128 4.46 7.63 -21.71
N PRO A 129 5.15 7.19 -20.64
CA PRO A 129 6.28 7.92 -20.10
C PRO A 129 7.47 7.83 -21.04
N ARG A 130 8.06 8.98 -21.39
CA ARG A 130 9.22 9.09 -22.30
C ARG A 130 10.51 9.50 -21.62
N THR A 131 10.45 9.91 -20.36
CA THR A 131 11.63 10.32 -19.58
C THR A 131 12.10 9.16 -18.70
N ALA A 132 13.41 9.07 -18.43
CA ALA A 132 13.96 8.04 -17.54
C ALA A 132 13.30 8.03 -16.15
N ARG A 133 13.01 9.22 -15.60
CA ARG A 133 12.27 9.36 -14.33
C ARG A 133 10.84 8.84 -14.43
N GLY A 134 10.11 9.20 -15.47
CA GLY A 134 8.74 8.71 -15.68
C GLY A 134 8.67 7.21 -15.91
N ILE A 135 9.66 6.63 -16.60
CA ILE A 135 9.75 5.19 -16.84
C ILE A 135 9.98 4.45 -15.51
N LEU A 136 10.93 4.89 -14.70
CA LEU A 136 11.19 4.28 -13.38
C LEU A 136 10.00 4.43 -12.44
N ASP A 137 9.35 5.59 -12.43
CA ASP A 137 8.12 5.79 -11.66
C ASP A 137 7.01 4.84 -12.11
N ARG A 138 6.87 4.62 -13.43
CA ARG A 138 5.91 3.66 -13.97
C ARG A 138 6.27 2.21 -13.60
N ILE A 139 7.55 1.84 -13.64
CA ILE A 139 8.00 0.51 -13.18
C ILE A 139 7.61 0.29 -11.71
N ASN A 140 7.87 1.27 -10.84
CA ASN A 140 7.53 1.18 -9.41
C ASN A 140 6.02 1.08 -9.19
N THR A 141 5.23 1.96 -9.83
CA THR A 141 3.76 1.94 -9.69
C THR A 141 3.14 0.66 -10.25
N LEU A 142 3.65 0.11 -11.37
CA LEU A 142 3.24 -1.19 -11.88
C LEU A 142 3.58 -2.32 -10.92
N SER A 143 4.80 -2.33 -10.37
CA SER A 143 5.20 -3.33 -9.38
C SER A 143 4.25 -3.33 -8.19
N PHE A 144 3.93 -2.15 -7.66
CA PHE A 144 3.07 -1.99 -6.47
C PHE A 144 1.62 -2.40 -6.75
N ASN A 145 1.09 -2.08 -7.93
CA ASN A 145 -0.28 -2.46 -8.30
C ASN A 145 -0.40 -3.94 -8.70
N SER A 146 0.67 -4.57 -9.21
CA SER A 146 0.59 -5.92 -9.81
C SER A 146 -0.01 -6.99 -8.89
N SER A 147 0.36 -6.97 -7.61
CA SER A 147 -0.13 -7.94 -6.62
C SER A 147 -1.63 -7.75 -6.35
N LEU A 148 -2.05 -6.49 -6.14
CA LEU A 148 -3.45 -6.13 -5.97
C LEU A 148 -4.30 -6.56 -7.18
N MET A 149 -3.83 -6.30 -8.41
CA MET A 149 -4.52 -6.68 -9.65
C MET A 149 -4.74 -8.20 -9.73
N ARG A 150 -3.77 -8.99 -9.26
CA ARG A 150 -3.90 -10.45 -9.21
C ARG A 150 -4.92 -10.91 -8.16
N GLU A 151 -4.93 -10.30 -6.98
CA GLU A 151 -5.93 -10.59 -5.96
C GLU A 151 -7.35 -10.21 -6.43
N MET A 152 -7.50 -9.08 -7.14
CA MET A 152 -8.76 -8.67 -7.76
C MET A 152 -9.26 -9.68 -8.81
N ARG A 153 -8.38 -10.26 -9.62
CA ARG A 153 -8.72 -11.36 -10.55
C ARG A 153 -9.28 -12.57 -9.81
N ALA A 154 -8.67 -12.96 -8.69
CA ALA A 154 -9.14 -14.08 -7.88
C ALA A 154 -10.51 -13.80 -7.25
N ILE A 155 -10.72 -12.59 -6.70
CA ILE A 155 -12.00 -12.18 -6.12
C ILE A 155 -13.10 -12.13 -7.17
N GLN A 156 -12.82 -11.58 -8.36
CA GLN A 156 -13.77 -11.58 -9.47
C GLN A 156 -14.12 -13.01 -9.92
N PHE A 157 -13.13 -13.89 -10.02
CA PHE A 157 -13.36 -15.29 -10.39
C PHE A 157 -14.27 -16.01 -9.41
N VAL A 158 -14.05 -15.86 -8.10
CA VAL A 158 -14.95 -16.43 -7.08
C VAL A 158 -16.35 -15.81 -7.16
N SER A 159 -16.43 -14.50 -7.41
CA SER A 159 -17.71 -13.80 -7.58
C SER A 159 -18.51 -14.34 -8.77
N ASP A 160 -17.85 -14.58 -9.91
CA ASP A 160 -18.47 -15.15 -11.11
C ASP A 160 -19.01 -16.56 -10.86
N LEU A 161 -18.25 -17.41 -10.15
CA LEU A 161 -18.67 -18.77 -9.80
C LEU A 161 -19.85 -18.80 -8.81
N LEU A 162 -19.92 -17.82 -7.91
CA LEU A 162 -21.09 -17.64 -7.04
C LEU A 162 -22.31 -17.19 -7.86
N ASP A 163 -22.14 -16.26 -8.80
CA ASP A 163 -23.22 -15.76 -9.66
C ASP A 163 -23.74 -16.84 -10.63
N SER A 164 -22.87 -17.73 -11.12
CA SER A 164 -23.26 -18.85 -11.97
C SER A 164 -23.86 -20.04 -11.20
N GLY A 165 -23.80 -20.01 -9.86
CA GLY A 165 -24.26 -21.10 -8.99
C GLY A 165 -23.34 -22.32 -8.96
N GLU A 166 -22.12 -22.21 -9.48
CA GLU A 166 -21.10 -23.27 -9.42
C GLU A 166 -20.47 -23.39 -8.02
N LEU A 167 -20.49 -22.31 -7.23
CA LEU A 167 -20.09 -22.31 -5.82
C LEU A 167 -21.30 -22.17 -4.89
N ASP A 168 -21.24 -22.92 -3.79
CA ASP A 168 -22.23 -22.88 -2.72
C ASP A 168 -22.06 -21.60 -1.87
N ALA A 169 -22.99 -20.66 -2.04
CA ALA A 169 -23.02 -19.39 -1.31
C ALA A 169 -23.17 -19.53 0.22
N GLN A 170 -23.55 -20.72 0.73
CA GLN A 170 -23.54 -20.97 2.17
C GLN A 170 -22.15 -21.29 2.73
N LYS A 171 -21.23 -21.74 1.86
CA LYS A 171 -19.86 -22.12 2.24
C LYS A 171 -18.84 -21.07 1.88
N TYR A 172 -19.09 -20.31 0.82
CA TYR A 172 -18.18 -19.29 0.31
C TYR A 172 -18.84 -17.92 0.40
N SER A 173 -18.16 -16.98 1.07
CA SER A 173 -18.62 -15.61 1.17
C SER A 173 -18.17 -14.79 -0.02
N ARG A 174 -19.10 -14.01 -0.60
CA ARG A 174 -18.76 -12.94 -1.54
C ARG A 174 -18.03 -11.82 -0.79
N ILE A 175 -16.92 -11.36 -1.37
CA ILE A 175 -16.19 -10.20 -0.87
C ILE A 175 -16.63 -8.96 -1.64
N ASN A 176 -17.01 -7.90 -0.92
CA ASN A 176 -17.39 -6.62 -1.49
C ASN A 176 -16.18 -5.69 -1.53
N ILE A 177 -15.87 -5.14 -2.70
CA ILE A 177 -14.76 -4.22 -2.89
C ILE A 177 -15.28 -2.78 -2.98
N HIS A 178 -14.66 -1.92 -2.17
CA HIS A 178 -14.88 -0.49 -2.16
C HIS A 178 -13.55 0.21 -2.39
N THR A 179 -13.56 1.32 -3.14
CA THR A 179 -12.33 2.08 -3.39
C THR A 179 -12.55 3.56 -3.13
N ILE A 180 -11.60 4.17 -2.44
CA ILE A 180 -11.39 5.61 -2.40
C ILE A 180 -10.08 5.88 -3.12
N ASP A 181 -10.13 6.68 -4.18
CA ASP A 181 -8.94 7.14 -4.89
C ASP A 181 -9.06 8.62 -5.28
N ALA A 182 -7.93 9.19 -5.65
CA ALA A 182 -7.83 10.55 -6.15
C ALA A 182 -7.08 10.60 -7.47
N GLU A 183 -7.27 9.61 -8.34
CA GLU A 183 -6.46 9.43 -9.55
C GLU A 183 -6.46 10.68 -10.45
N SER A 184 -7.61 11.33 -10.65
CA SER A 184 -7.71 12.53 -11.47
C SER A 184 -7.04 13.78 -10.87
N GLU A 185 -7.04 13.94 -9.55
CA GLU A 185 -6.30 15.01 -8.88
C GLU A 185 -4.82 14.70 -8.81
N LEU A 186 -4.44 13.47 -8.51
CA LEU A 186 -3.05 13.07 -8.35
C LEU A 186 -2.29 13.01 -9.67
N ALA A 187 -2.97 12.71 -10.79
CA ALA A 187 -2.39 12.73 -12.14
C ALA A 187 -1.88 14.12 -12.55
N GLN A 188 -2.31 15.19 -11.88
CA GLN A 188 -1.85 16.56 -12.14
C GLN A 188 -0.46 16.84 -11.56
N PHE A 189 0.00 16.02 -10.62
CA PHE A 189 1.31 16.19 -10.01
C PHE A 189 2.40 15.46 -10.78
N SER A 190 3.54 16.13 -10.92
CA SER A 190 4.74 15.52 -11.48
C SER A 190 5.34 14.49 -10.51
N VAL A 191 6.15 13.56 -11.04
CA VAL A 191 6.88 12.54 -10.25
C VAL A 191 7.67 13.17 -9.10
N SER A 192 8.20 14.39 -9.26
CA SER A 192 8.98 15.07 -8.21
C SER A 192 8.16 15.47 -6.99
N SER A 193 6.82 15.60 -7.13
CA SER A 193 5.94 15.91 -6.00
C SER A 193 5.97 14.86 -4.89
N LYS A 194 6.29 13.60 -5.21
CA LYS A 194 6.37 12.48 -4.26
C LYS A 194 7.44 12.68 -3.19
N LEU A 195 8.40 13.55 -3.44
CA LEU A 195 9.48 13.89 -2.51
C LEU A 195 9.36 15.33 -1.98
N ASN A 196 8.20 15.98 -2.15
CA ASN A 196 7.96 17.33 -1.64
C ASN A 196 7.43 17.27 -0.20
N PRO A 197 8.21 17.69 0.82
CA PRO A 197 7.78 17.68 2.21
C PRO A 197 7.16 19.02 2.66
N ASP A 198 6.87 19.94 1.74
CA ASP A 198 6.30 21.25 2.07
C ASP A 198 4.96 21.12 2.80
N TRP A 199 4.80 21.88 3.90
CA TRP A 199 3.65 21.76 4.79
C TRP A 199 2.32 22.14 4.10
N GLU A 200 2.33 23.17 3.25
CA GLU A 200 1.14 23.57 2.51
C GLU A 200 0.74 22.47 1.53
N PHE A 201 1.73 21.86 0.86
CA PHE A 201 1.48 20.74 -0.04
C PHE A 201 0.95 19.49 0.70
N LEU A 202 1.52 19.13 1.85
CA LEU A 202 1.04 18.01 2.67
C LEU A 202 -0.39 18.23 3.18
N THR A 203 -0.70 19.45 3.64
CA THR A 203 -2.05 19.83 4.08
C THR A 203 -3.04 19.76 2.93
N TYR A 204 -2.62 20.22 1.74
CA TYR A 204 -3.43 20.12 0.53
C TYR A 204 -3.72 18.66 0.13
N LEU A 205 -2.73 17.76 0.18
CA LEU A 205 -2.94 16.32 -0.06
C LEU A 205 -3.89 15.69 0.97
N HIS A 206 -3.74 16.05 2.24
CA HIS A 206 -4.65 15.63 3.30
C HIS A 206 -6.10 16.05 3.00
N ASP A 207 -6.32 17.29 2.57
CA ASP A 207 -7.65 17.82 2.26
C ASP A 207 -8.29 17.13 1.04
N ILE A 208 -7.49 16.75 0.04
CA ILE A 208 -7.94 15.88 -1.06
C ILE A 208 -8.48 14.56 -0.48
N GLY A 209 -7.72 13.89 0.38
CA GLY A 209 -8.13 12.64 1.00
C GLY A 209 -9.44 12.77 1.78
N ARG A 210 -9.57 13.82 2.59
CA ARG A 210 -10.80 14.11 3.35
C ARG A 210 -12.01 14.33 2.44
N ARG A 211 -11.83 15.07 1.35
CA ARG A 211 -12.90 15.32 0.37
C ARG A 211 -13.31 14.04 -0.35
N LYS A 212 -12.37 13.20 -0.76
CA LYS A 212 -12.66 11.90 -1.41
C LYS A 212 -13.37 10.93 -0.49
N ALA A 213 -12.95 10.86 0.78
CA ALA A 213 -13.65 10.05 1.77
C ALA A 213 -15.10 10.53 1.99
N LYS A 214 -15.32 11.85 2.08
CA LYS A 214 -16.68 12.41 2.18
C LYS A 214 -17.53 12.09 0.95
N GLN A 215 -16.96 12.19 -0.25
CA GLN A 215 -17.64 11.85 -1.49
C GLN A 215 -18.02 10.36 -1.54
N PHE A 216 -17.11 9.48 -1.14
CA PHE A 216 -17.38 8.05 -1.03
C PHE A 216 -18.54 7.77 -0.08
N LEU A 217 -18.53 8.34 1.13
CA LEU A 217 -19.62 8.16 2.08
C LEU A 217 -20.95 8.68 1.52
N ALA A 218 -20.96 9.84 0.87
CA ALA A 218 -22.19 10.39 0.29
C ALA A 218 -22.80 9.54 -0.83
N LEU A 219 -21.97 8.80 -1.58
CA LEU A 219 -22.41 8.03 -2.75
C LEU A 219 -22.59 6.53 -2.46
N HIS A 220 -21.86 5.98 -1.49
CA HIS A 220 -21.65 4.54 -1.36
C HIS A 220 -21.78 4.01 0.07
N PHE A 221 -22.13 4.83 1.05
CA PHE A 221 -22.29 4.36 2.43
C PHE A 221 -23.31 3.21 2.54
N ASP A 222 -24.45 3.31 1.86
CA ASP A 222 -25.50 2.28 1.88
C ASP A 222 -25.10 0.96 1.18
N LYS A 223 -23.98 0.98 0.43
CA LYS A 223 -23.45 -0.22 -0.23
C LYS A 223 -22.60 -1.09 0.70
N ILE A 224 -22.10 -0.53 1.80
CA ILE A 224 -21.25 -1.26 2.74
C ILE A 224 -22.08 -2.37 3.41
N GLY A 225 -21.59 -3.61 3.35
CA GLY A 225 -22.26 -4.80 3.86
C GLY A 225 -23.29 -5.39 2.91
N THR A 226 -23.56 -4.74 1.77
CA THR A 226 -24.58 -5.18 0.81
C THR A 226 -23.99 -5.55 -0.54
N GLU A 227 -23.21 -4.66 -1.15
CA GLU A 227 -22.61 -4.87 -2.47
C GLU A 227 -21.33 -4.05 -2.68
N SER A 228 -20.52 -4.43 -3.67
CA SER A 228 -19.34 -3.65 -4.05
C SER A 228 -19.72 -2.26 -4.57
N SER A 229 -19.04 -1.21 -4.11
CA SER A 229 -19.12 0.11 -4.75
C SER A 229 -18.19 0.24 -5.94
N THR A 230 -17.21 -0.66 -6.06
CA THR A 230 -16.24 -0.69 -7.16
C THR A 230 -16.57 -1.80 -8.14
N ASN A 231 -16.67 -1.46 -9.42
CA ASN A 231 -16.67 -2.45 -10.49
C ASN A 231 -15.25 -2.99 -10.68
N ILE A 232 -15.00 -4.21 -10.21
CA ILE A 232 -13.66 -4.83 -10.24
C ILE A 232 -13.17 -4.99 -11.69
N ARG A 233 -14.05 -5.38 -12.61
CA ARG A 233 -13.69 -5.59 -14.02
C ARG A 233 -13.23 -4.30 -14.68
N GLU A 234 -14.00 -3.23 -14.50
CA GLU A 234 -13.69 -1.93 -15.12
C GLU A 234 -12.42 -1.31 -14.53
N LYS A 235 -12.20 -1.47 -13.22
CA LYS A 235 -11.08 -0.82 -12.53
C LYS A 235 -9.77 -1.60 -12.59
N PHE A 236 -9.82 -2.93 -12.46
CA PHE A 236 -8.63 -3.75 -12.19
C PHE A 236 -8.34 -4.86 -13.22
N LEU A 237 -9.20 -5.10 -14.23
CA LEU A 237 -9.01 -6.21 -15.17
C LEU A 237 -8.61 -5.76 -16.57
#